data_AF-A0A847DAS4-F1
#
_entry.id   AF-A0A847DAS4-F1
#
_cell.length_a   1.000
_cell.length_b   1.000
_cell.length_c   1.000
_cell.angle_alpha   90.00
_cell.angle_beta   90.00
_cell.angle_gamma   90.00
#
_symmetry.space_group_name_H-M   'P 1'
#
loop_
_entity.id
_entity.type
_entity.pdbx_description
1 polymer ?
#
loop_
_entity_poly.entity_id
_entity_poly.type
_entity_poly.pdbx_seq_one_letter_code
_entity_poly.pdbx_strand_id
1 'polypeptide(L)'
;MADIEVSNGMRTELKAVGSKNIPGRFAYSIATGMAKYGSDCALPDILHAEFIRSLFGHVKIKNIDITLARESDGIVDIVTWDDPDVLAANPALFKPPVMTMAGIHVRWEVLIKNRFQRSA
;
A
#
# COMPACT_ATOMS: atom_id res chain seq x y z
N MET A 1 34.48 -16.55 11.56
CA MET A 1 34.83 -17.25 10.31
C MET A 1 33.63 -18.10 9.95
N ALA A 2 32.82 -17.66 8.99
CA ALA A 2 31.83 -18.53 8.36
C ALA A 2 32.58 -19.20 7.21
N ASP A 3 32.53 -20.53 7.15
CA ASP A 3 33.29 -21.30 6.18
C ASP A 3 32.83 -20.94 4.76
N ILE A 4 33.71 -20.23 4.05
CA ILE A 4 33.57 -19.86 2.64
C ILE A 4 34.08 -21.06 1.85
N GLU A 5 33.20 -22.06 1.67
CA GLU A 5 33.25 -23.10 0.63
C GLU A 5 32.03 -24.01 0.79
N VAL A 6 30.86 -23.55 0.31
CA VAL A 6 29.58 -24.28 0.35
C VAL A 6 28.89 -24.19 1.73
N SER A 7 27.97 -23.25 1.93
CA SER A 7 27.14 -23.21 3.16
C SER A 7 26.29 -24.48 3.37
N ASN A 8 26.14 -25.30 2.33
CA ASN A 8 25.56 -26.64 2.36
C ASN A 8 26.59 -27.79 2.36
N GLY A 9 27.87 -27.50 2.61
CA GLY A 9 28.99 -28.42 2.82
C GLY A 9 28.89 -29.74 2.08
N MET A 10 29.11 -29.77 0.76
CA MET A 10 29.19 -31.00 -0.07
C MET A 10 28.12 -32.07 0.22
N ARG A 11 26.94 -31.70 0.75
CA ARG A 11 25.88 -32.66 1.07
C ARG A 11 25.16 -33.05 -0.22
N THR A 12 25.39 -34.28 -0.64
CA THR A 12 24.68 -34.91 -1.75
C THR A 12 23.26 -35.35 -1.37
N GLU A 13 23.00 -35.59 -0.08
CA GLU A 13 21.69 -35.98 0.43
C GLU A 13 21.07 -34.87 1.28
N LEU A 14 19.96 -34.32 0.80
CA LEU A 14 19.23 -33.23 1.46
C LEU A 14 17.83 -33.74 1.86
N LYS A 15 17.48 -33.56 3.14
CA LYS A 15 16.22 -34.08 3.71
C LYS A 15 14.96 -33.45 3.10
N ALA A 16 15.05 -32.21 2.62
CA ALA A 16 13.90 -31.45 2.14
C ALA A 16 14.18 -30.62 0.87
N VAL A 17 15.44 -30.27 0.60
CA VAL A 17 15.77 -29.46 -0.59
C VAL A 17 15.78 -30.36 -1.81
N GLY A 18 15.00 -30.01 -2.84
CA GLY A 18 14.90 -30.78 -4.09
C GLY A 18 13.88 -31.94 -4.06
N SER A 19 13.26 -32.23 -2.92
CA SER A 19 12.24 -33.28 -2.84
C SER A 19 10.92 -32.81 -3.48
N LYS A 20 10.27 -33.71 -4.22
CA LYS A 20 8.98 -33.45 -4.87
C LYS A 20 7.85 -33.48 -3.81
N ASN A 21 6.83 -32.65 -4.00
CA ASN A 21 5.57 -32.68 -3.25
C ASN A 21 5.69 -32.37 -1.74
N ILE A 22 6.55 -31.42 -1.36
CA ILE A 22 6.56 -30.86 0.00
C ILE A 22 5.55 -29.70 0.05
N PRO A 23 4.54 -29.73 0.93
CA PRO A 23 3.63 -28.61 1.09
C PRO A 23 4.41 -27.39 1.62
N GLY A 24 4.22 -26.25 0.97
CA GLY A 24 4.78 -24.98 1.45
C GLY A 24 4.27 -24.66 2.86
N ARG A 25 5.09 -23.96 3.67
CA ARG A 25 4.75 -23.62 5.06
C ARG A 25 3.35 -23.00 5.21
N PHE A 26 2.92 -22.20 4.24
CA PHE A 26 1.63 -21.51 4.25
C PHE A 26 0.60 -22.13 3.29
N ALA A 27 0.91 -23.26 2.65
CA ALA A 27 0.06 -23.83 1.61
C ALA A 27 -1.35 -24.17 2.13
N TYR A 28 -1.44 -24.75 3.32
CA TYR A 28 -2.72 -25.09 3.94
C TYR A 28 -3.55 -23.85 4.29
N SER A 29 -2.96 -22.84 4.94
CA SER A 29 -3.67 -21.63 5.35
C SER A 29 -4.15 -20.79 4.17
N ILE A 30 -3.40 -20.76 3.06
CA ILE A 30 -3.81 -20.07 1.84
C ILE A 30 -4.95 -20.85 1.16
N ALA A 31 -4.83 -22.18 1.04
CA ALA A 31 -5.84 -23.01 0.38
C ALA A 31 -7.19 -23.07 1.12
N THR A 32 -7.18 -22.88 2.45
CA THR A 32 -8.38 -22.90 3.30
C THR A 32 -8.99 -21.53 3.55
N GLY A 33 -8.35 -20.44 3.09
CA GLY A 33 -8.79 -19.07 3.40
C GLY A 33 -8.59 -18.66 4.87
N MET A 34 -7.84 -19.43 5.65
CA MET A 34 -7.49 -19.07 7.03
C MET A 34 -6.41 -17.98 7.11
N ALA A 35 -5.61 -17.84 6.06
CA ALA A 35 -4.63 -16.78 5.95
C ALA A 35 -5.34 -15.42 5.88
N LYS A 36 -5.01 -14.52 6.81
CA LYS A 36 -5.52 -13.14 6.82
C LYS A 36 -4.54 -12.23 6.09
N TYR A 37 -5.07 -11.41 5.20
CA TYR A 37 -4.34 -10.38 4.48
C TYR A 37 -4.74 -9.00 5.00
N GLY A 38 -4.00 -7.95 4.60
CA GLY A 38 -4.25 -6.59 5.08
C GLY A 38 -5.67 -6.09 4.85
N SER A 39 -6.33 -6.53 3.78
CA SER A 39 -7.73 -6.21 3.47
C SER A 39 -8.75 -6.92 4.36
N ASP A 40 -8.36 -8.01 5.03
CA ASP A 40 -9.25 -8.82 5.89
C ASP A 40 -9.27 -8.28 7.33
N CYS A 41 -8.43 -7.30 7.64
CA CYS A 41 -8.40 -6.64 8.94
C CYS A 41 -9.58 -5.66 9.07
N ALA A 42 -10.69 -6.13 9.64
CA ALA A 42 -11.79 -5.27 10.08
C ALA A 42 -11.70 -5.09 11.61
N LEU A 43 -11.34 -3.88 12.05
CA LEU A 43 -11.45 -3.47 13.45
C LEU A 43 -12.66 -2.53 13.62
N PRO A 44 -13.27 -2.47 14.81
CA PRO A 44 -14.26 -1.44 15.10
C PRO A 44 -13.63 -0.04 14.98
N ASP A 45 -14.41 0.94 14.53
CA ASP A 45 -14.05 2.35 14.45
C ASP A 45 -12.83 2.69 13.56
N ILE A 46 -12.61 1.91 12.48
CA ILE A 46 -11.58 2.24 11.48
C ILE A 46 -12.06 3.21 10.42
N LEU A 47 -11.15 4.08 9.99
CA LEU A 47 -11.37 4.97 8.86
C LEU A 47 -10.99 4.27 7.55
N HIS A 48 -11.82 4.44 6.53
CA HIS A 48 -11.61 3.89 5.21
C HIS A 48 -11.08 4.98 4.27
N ALA A 49 -9.89 4.77 3.71
CA ALA A 49 -9.34 5.63 2.68
C ALA A 49 -9.77 5.20 1.28
N GLU A 50 -10.12 6.17 0.44
CA GLU A 50 -10.41 6.01 -0.98
C GLU A 50 -9.50 6.92 -1.80
N PHE A 51 -8.84 6.36 -2.81
CA PHE A 51 -7.90 7.11 -3.65
C PHE A 51 -8.59 7.61 -4.91
N ILE A 52 -8.60 8.93 -5.11
CA ILE A 52 -9.07 9.52 -6.36
C ILE A 52 -7.88 9.61 -7.32
N ARG A 53 -8.08 9.10 -8.54
CA ARG A 53 -7.05 8.96 -9.56
C ARG A 53 -7.42 9.75 -10.81
N SER A 54 -6.40 10.22 -11.53
CA SER A 54 -6.60 10.88 -12.82
C SER A 54 -7.26 9.94 -13.82
N LEU A 55 -8.32 10.41 -14.48
CA LEU A 55 -8.99 9.72 -15.59
C LEU A 55 -8.20 9.78 -16.90
N PHE A 56 -7.28 10.75 -17.02
CA PHE A 56 -6.49 10.98 -18.22
C PHE A 56 -5.04 10.53 -18.01
N GLY A 57 -4.46 9.86 -19.02
CA GLY A 57 -3.10 9.34 -18.95
C GLY A 57 -2.00 10.40 -18.85
N HIS A 58 -2.25 11.61 -19.39
CA HIS A 58 -1.32 12.73 -19.27
C HIS A 58 -2.06 14.06 -19.33
N VAL A 59 -2.16 14.75 -18.20
CA VAL A 59 -2.75 16.09 -18.12
C VAL A 59 -2.14 16.87 -16.97
N LYS A 60 -2.07 18.20 -17.15
CA LYS A 60 -1.70 19.11 -16.06
C LYS A 60 -2.95 19.49 -15.27
N ILE A 61 -3.04 19.02 -14.03
CA ILE A 61 -4.08 19.42 -13.08
C ILE A 61 -3.82 20.88 -12.69
N LYS A 62 -4.78 21.78 -13.01
CA LYS A 62 -4.69 23.21 -12.68
C LYS A 62 -5.25 23.52 -11.29
N ASN A 63 -6.37 22.90 -10.97
CA ASN A 63 -7.08 23.11 -9.72
C ASN A 63 -7.86 21.83 -9.36
N ILE A 64 -8.09 21.63 -8.07
CA ILE A 64 -8.87 20.55 -7.49
C ILE A 64 -9.90 21.23 -6.58
N ASP A 65 -11.18 21.01 -6.84
CA ASP A 65 -12.26 21.53 -6.00
C ASP A 65 -12.73 20.43 -5.04
N ILE A 66 -12.59 20.70 -3.74
CA ILE A 66 -12.91 19.77 -2.65
C ILE A 66 -14.14 20.20 -1.84
N THR A 67 -14.83 21.27 -2.24
CA THR A 67 -15.96 21.86 -1.50
C THR A 67 -17.08 20.83 -1.28
N LEU A 68 -17.56 20.22 -2.35
CA LEU A 68 -18.62 19.19 -2.29
C LEU A 68 -18.23 17.96 -1.47
N ALA A 69 -16.95 17.57 -1.53
CA ALA A 69 -16.45 16.43 -0.79
C ALA A 69 -16.39 16.73 0.72
N ARG A 70 -16.03 17.96 1.13
CA ARG A 70 -16.03 18.33 2.55
C ARG A 70 -17.43 18.43 3.16
N GLU A 71 -18.43 18.77 2.35
CA GLU A 71 -19.83 18.89 2.80
C GLU A 71 -20.56 17.54 2.85
N SER A 72 -19.98 16.49 2.28
CA SER A 72 -20.60 15.18 2.21
C SER A 72 -20.53 14.45 3.55
N ASP A 73 -21.68 13.91 3.98
CA ASP A 73 -21.80 13.16 5.23
C ASP A 73 -20.93 11.89 5.22
N GLY A 74 -20.23 11.63 6.33
CA GLY A 74 -19.33 10.49 6.49
C GLY A 74 -17.88 10.71 6.02
N ILE A 75 -17.49 11.89 5.55
CA ILE A 75 -16.08 12.22 5.30
C ILE A 75 -15.47 12.82 6.56
N VAL A 76 -14.36 12.24 7.02
CA VAL A 76 -13.62 12.72 8.19
C VAL A 76 -12.53 13.69 7.77
N ASP A 77 -11.81 13.36 6.70
CA ASP A 77 -10.72 14.19 6.21
C ASP A 77 -10.45 13.97 4.71
N ILE A 78 -9.82 14.97 4.09
CA ILE A 78 -9.39 14.96 2.69
C ILE A 78 -7.94 15.38 2.64
N VAL A 79 -7.07 14.42 2.33
CA VAL A 79 -5.63 14.63 2.27
C VAL A 79 -5.22 14.91 0.82
N THR A 80 -4.61 16.07 0.62
CA THR A 80 -4.11 16.55 -0.67
C THR A 80 -2.58 16.67 -0.67
N TRP A 81 -2.00 16.99 -1.83
CA TRP A 81 -0.54 17.07 -2.02
C TRP A 81 0.12 18.24 -1.26
N ASP A 82 -0.66 19.27 -0.93
CA ASP A 82 -0.25 20.48 -0.22
C ASP A 82 -0.47 20.39 1.28
N ASP A 83 -0.92 19.25 1.78
CA ASP A 83 -1.11 18.99 3.19
C ASP A 83 0.25 19.03 3.93
N PRO A 84 0.40 19.84 5.01
CA PRO A 84 1.65 19.96 5.76
C PRO A 84 2.17 18.61 6.28
N ASP A 85 1.28 17.69 6.68
CA ASP A 85 1.69 16.40 7.23
C ASP A 85 2.25 15.48 6.14
N VAL A 86 1.68 15.54 4.93
CA VAL A 86 2.19 14.83 3.75
C VAL A 86 3.57 15.35 3.34
N LEU A 87 3.74 16.68 3.36
CA LEU A 87 5.01 17.33 3.03
C LEU A 87 6.09 17.01 4.07
N ALA A 88 5.72 16.94 5.35
CA ALA A 88 6.63 16.55 6.42
C ALA A 88 7.04 15.07 6.34
N ALA A 89 6.10 14.19 5.99
CA ALA A 89 6.34 12.75 5.88
C ALA A 89 7.25 12.37 4.70
N ASN A 90 7.23 13.16 3.61
CA ASN A 90 8.06 12.90 2.43
C ASN A 90 8.74 14.17 1.88
N PRO A 91 9.92 14.55 2.42
CA PRO A 91 10.64 15.73 1.97
C PRO A 91 11.12 15.66 0.51
N ALA A 92 11.17 14.46 -0.09
CA ALA A 92 11.56 14.28 -1.48
C ALA A 92 10.52 14.81 -2.49
N LEU A 93 9.29 15.10 -2.04
CA LEU A 93 8.23 15.70 -2.87
C LEU A 93 8.55 17.15 -3.26
N PHE A 94 9.25 17.91 -2.40
CA PHE A 94 9.60 19.32 -2.66
C PHE A 94 11.11 19.55 -2.81
N LYS A 95 11.95 18.66 -2.25
CA LYS A 95 13.41 18.62 -2.47
C LYS A 95 13.81 17.29 -3.09
N PRO A 96 13.57 17.07 -4.40
CA PRO A 96 14.02 15.85 -5.03
C PRO A 96 15.56 15.82 -5.09
N PRO A 97 16.20 14.66 -4.86
CA PRO A 97 17.65 14.51 -5.00
C PRO A 97 18.14 14.69 -6.45
N VAL A 98 17.23 14.66 -7.44
CA VAL A 98 17.50 14.91 -8.85
C VAL A 98 16.40 15.81 -9.44
N MET A 99 16.76 16.97 -10.02
CA MET A 99 15.80 17.96 -10.55
C MET A 99 14.86 17.42 -11.65
N THR A 100 15.25 16.35 -12.35
CA THR A 100 14.49 15.80 -13.49
C THR A 100 13.23 15.01 -13.09
N MET A 101 13.06 14.68 -11.80
CA MET A 101 11.85 14.03 -11.28
C MET A 101 10.73 15.01 -10.89
N ALA A 102 10.95 16.33 -11.03
CA ALA A 102 9.97 17.35 -10.66
C ALA A 102 8.67 17.31 -11.50
N GLY A 103 8.63 16.57 -12.61
CA GLY A 103 7.52 16.58 -13.57
C GLY A 103 6.59 15.35 -13.59
N ILE A 104 6.98 14.21 -13.01
CA ILE A 104 6.16 12.98 -13.00
C ILE A 104 5.53 12.82 -11.61
N HIS A 105 4.84 13.85 -11.15
CA HIS A 105 4.03 13.72 -9.94
C HIS A 105 2.65 13.24 -10.35
N VAL A 106 2.47 11.92 -10.31
CA VAL A 106 1.13 11.34 -10.24
C VAL A 106 0.54 11.89 -8.94
N ARG A 107 -0.39 12.85 -9.07
CA ARG A 107 -1.01 13.53 -7.93
C ARG A 107 -2.03 12.56 -7.36
N TRP A 108 -1.88 12.21 -6.08
CA TRP A 108 -2.78 11.29 -5.36
C TRP A 108 -3.64 12.12 -4.43
N GLU A 109 -4.94 11.84 -4.40
CA GLU A 109 -5.86 12.35 -3.39
C GLU A 109 -6.34 11.17 -2.57
N VAL A 110 -6.32 11.31 -1.25
CA VAL A 110 -6.81 10.30 -0.32
C VAL A 110 -7.98 10.90 0.43
N LEU A 111 -9.14 10.32 0.23
CA LEU A 111 -10.37 10.72 0.89
C LEU A 111 -10.66 9.71 2.00
N ILE A 112 -10.77 10.19 3.24
CA ILE A 112 -10.93 9.33 4.41
C ILE A 112 -12.40 9.38 4.86
N LYS A 113 -13.11 8.26 4.67
CA LYS A 113 -14.51 8.07 5.05
C LYS A 113 -14.62 7.32 6.37
N ASN A 114 -15.55 7.75 7.21
CA ASN A 114 -16.13 6.92 8.25
C ASN A 114 -17.26 6.12 7.63
N ARG A 115 -17.04 4.82 7.36
CA ARG A 115 -18.11 3.95 6.85
C ARG A 115 -18.75 3.25 8.06
N PHE A 116 -19.89 3.76 8.53
CA PHE A 116 -20.79 2.96 9.35
C PHE A 116 -21.22 1.74 8.51
N GLN A 117 -20.99 0.54 9.05
CA GLN A 117 -21.16 -0.73 8.34
C GLN A 117 -22.59 -0.85 7.78
N ARG A 118 -22.71 -1.44 6.58
CA ARG A 118 -24.01 -1.92 6.07
C ARG A 118 -24.66 -2.81 7.13
N SER A 119 -25.85 -2.42 7.58
CA SER A 119 -26.79 -3.32 8.22
C SER A 119 -27.37 -4.30 7.19
N ALA A 120 -27.33 -5.58 7.54
CA ALA A 120 -27.93 -6.75 6.87
C ALA A 120 -27.23 -7.27 5.60
#